data_AF-A0A8T3XVR2-F1
#
_entry.id   AF-A0A8T3XVR2-F1
#
_cell.length_a   1.000
_cell.length_b   1.000
_cell.length_c   1.000
_cell.angle_alpha   90.00
_cell.angle_beta   90.00
_cell.angle_gamma   90.00
#
_symmetry.space_group_name_H-M   'P 1'
#
loop_
_entity.id
_entity.type
_entity.pdbx_description
1 polymer ?
#
loop_
_entity_poly.entity_id
_entity_poly.type
_entity_poly.pdbx_seq_one_letter_code
_entity_poly.pdbx_strand_id
1 'polypeptide(L)'
;MKVGVIVFPGSNCDRDMYHVLTDVFKVDTQYFWHEKKLPSNLDAIILPGGFSYGDRLRAGVIAAHSPVIADVKRLASRGLPVLGVCNGFQILVEAGLLPGVLLKNTSLSFMCKWTHLIVENNKTP
;
A
#
# COMPACT_ATOMS: atom_id res chain seq x y z
N MET A 1 -15.88 -5.36 -9.74
CA MET A 1 -14.93 -4.69 -8.83
C MET A 1 -13.62 -4.53 -9.58
N LYS A 2 -13.13 -3.29 -9.69
CA LYS A 2 -11.87 -2.94 -10.34
C LYS A 2 -10.86 -2.43 -9.31
N VAL A 3 -9.73 -3.12 -9.18
CA VAL A 3 -8.72 -2.83 -8.15
C VAL A 3 -7.43 -2.34 -8.79
N GLY A 4 -6.86 -1.27 -8.25
CA GLY A 4 -5.55 -0.77 -8.67
C GLY A 4 -4.44 -1.18 -7.71
N VAL A 5 -3.42 -1.89 -8.20
CA VAL A 5 -2.18 -2.16 -7.45
C VAL A 5 -1.12 -1.17 -7.87
N ILE A 6 -0.64 -0.36 -6.93
CA ILE A 6 0.36 0.68 -7.23
C ILE A 6 1.76 0.07 -7.24
N VAL A 7 2.56 0.39 -8.26
CA VAL A 7 3.94 -0.06 -8.39
C VAL A 7 4.88 1.12 -8.20
N PHE A 8 5.70 1.07 -7.15
CA PHE A 8 6.80 2.01 -6.89
C PHE A 8 8.14 1.34 -7.20
N PRO A 9 9.18 2.10 -7.58
CA PRO A 9 10.55 1.60 -7.65
C PRO A 9 10.95 0.94 -6.33
N GLY A 10 11.38 -0.33 -6.36
CA GLY A 10 11.77 -1.10 -5.16
C GLY A 10 10.61 -1.79 -4.41
N SER A 11 9.37 -1.63 -4.86
CA SER A 11 8.28 -2.53 -4.43
C SER A 11 8.62 -3.96 -4.87
N ASN A 12 8.24 -4.95 -4.06
CA ASN A 12 8.56 -6.36 -4.38
C ASN A 12 7.41 -7.34 -4.08
N CYS A 13 6.35 -6.90 -3.41
CA CYS A 13 5.14 -7.68 -3.17
C CYS A 13 3.96 -7.22 -4.04
N ASP A 14 4.19 -6.39 -5.07
CA ASP A 14 3.16 -6.00 -6.03
C ASP A 14 2.59 -7.21 -6.79
N ARG A 15 3.47 -8.13 -7.22
CA ARG A 15 3.09 -9.40 -7.86
C ARG A 15 2.29 -10.31 -6.95
N ASP A 16 2.63 -10.38 -5.66
CA ASP A 16 1.91 -11.20 -4.68
C ASP A 16 0.46 -10.71 -4.56
N MET A 17 0.29 -9.37 -4.43
CA MET A 17 -1.03 -8.75 -4.36
C MET A 17 -1.83 -8.96 -5.65
N TYR A 18 -1.19 -8.78 -6.81
CA TYR A 18 -1.85 -9.00 -8.09
C TYR A 18 -2.30 -10.45 -8.26
N HIS A 19 -1.42 -11.43 -7.98
CA HIS A 19 -1.73 -12.85 -8.07
C HIS A 19 -2.94 -13.23 -7.20
N VAL A 20 -2.96 -12.80 -5.93
CA VAL A 20 -4.08 -13.11 -5.03
C VAL A 20 -5.39 -12.49 -5.55
N LEU A 21 -5.35 -11.24 -6.03
CA LEU A 21 -6.55 -10.58 -6.53
C LEU A 21 -7.05 -11.19 -7.86
N THR A 22 -6.16 -11.45 -8.82
CA THR A 22 -6.56 -11.94 -10.15
C THR A 22 -6.79 -13.44 -10.17
N ASP A 23 -5.88 -14.22 -9.61
CA ASP A 23 -5.82 -15.66 -9.86
C ASP A 23 -6.61 -16.43 -8.80
N VAL A 24 -6.60 -15.94 -7.55
CA VAL A 24 -7.34 -16.56 -6.43
C VAL A 24 -8.75 -15.97 -6.34
N PHE A 25 -8.87 -14.64 -6.22
CA PHE A 25 -10.17 -13.98 -6.00
C PHE A 25 -10.92 -13.58 -7.28
N LYS A 26 -10.30 -13.71 -8.46
CA LYS A 26 -10.93 -13.41 -9.76
C LYS A 26 -11.46 -11.98 -9.87
N VAL A 27 -10.71 -11.01 -9.33
CA VAL A 27 -11.02 -9.57 -9.37
C VAL A 27 -10.29 -8.89 -10.53
N ASP A 28 -10.97 -7.99 -11.25
CA ASP A 28 -10.35 -7.17 -12.30
C ASP A 28 -9.31 -6.24 -11.67
N THR A 29 -8.03 -6.56 -11.87
CA THR A 29 -6.92 -5.90 -11.18
C THR A 29 -5.91 -5.40 -12.21
N GLN A 30 -5.44 -4.17 -12.01
CA GLN A 30 -4.49 -3.53 -12.92
C GLN A 30 -3.34 -2.90 -12.14
N TYR A 31 -2.14 -2.97 -12.71
CA TYR A 31 -0.99 -2.24 -12.19
C TYR A 31 -1.04 -0.77 -12.59
N PHE A 32 -0.64 0.09 -11.66
CA PHE A 32 -0.48 1.53 -11.90
C PHE A 32 0.90 1.99 -11.46
N TRP A 33 1.67 2.53 -12.41
CA TRP A 33 2.99 3.09 -12.14
C TRP A 33 2.89 4.37 -11.30
N HIS A 34 3.77 4.54 -10.31
CA HIS A 34 3.68 5.63 -9.32
C HIS A 34 3.72 7.07 -9.87
N GLU A 35 4.18 7.28 -11.10
CA GLU A 35 4.18 8.60 -11.75
C GLU A 35 2.91 8.87 -12.57
N LYS A 36 2.07 7.86 -12.78
CA LYS A 36 0.86 7.96 -13.60
C LYS A 36 -0.36 8.25 -12.73
N LYS A 37 -1.34 8.90 -13.36
CA LYS A 37 -2.63 9.19 -12.73
C LYS A 37 -3.49 7.93 -12.63
N LEU A 38 -4.31 7.88 -11.58
CA LEU A 38 -5.30 6.83 -11.39
C LEU A 38 -6.61 7.19 -12.09
N PRO A 39 -7.27 6.20 -12.72
CA PRO A 39 -8.60 6.40 -13.26
C PRO A 39 -9.61 6.58 -12.12
N SER A 40 -10.71 7.30 -12.38
CA SER A 40 -11.71 7.60 -11.36
C SER A 40 -12.69 6.45 -11.08
N ASN A 41 -12.69 5.40 -11.92
CA ASN A 41 -13.60 4.26 -11.83
C ASN A 41 -12.96 3.03 -11.17
N LEU A 42 -12.01 3.24 -10.24
CA LEU A 42 -11.54 2.17 -9.37
C LEU A 42 -12.55 1.96 -8.24
N ASP A 43 -12.65 0.72 -7.77
CA ASP A 43 -13.45 0.35 -6.60
C ASP A 43 -12.57 0.20 -5.34
N ALA A 44 -11.26 -0.08 -5.50
CA ALA A 44 -10.29 -0.12 -4.41
C ALA A 44 -8.85 0.13 -4.90
N ILE A 45 -7.97 0.52 -3.97
CA ILE A 45 -6.52 0.70 -4.23
C ILE A 45 -5.70 -0.12 -3.24
N ILE A 46 -4.65 -0.77 -3.75
CA ILE A 46 -3.65 -1.48 -2.96
C ILE A 46 -2.30 -0.77 -3.07
N LEU A 47 -1.73 -0.45 -1.91
CA LEU A 47 -0.31 -0.12 -1.78
C LEU A 47 0.44 -1.37 -1.29
N PRO A 48 1.29 -1.98 -2.12
CA PRO A 48 1.93 -3.26 -1.81
C PRO A 48 3.09 -3.12 -0.82
N GLY A 49 3.57 -4.28 -0.35
CA GLY A 49 4.78 -4.37 0.45
C GLY A 49 6.08 -4.28 -0.38
N GLY A 50 7.20 -4.19 0.35
CA GLY A 50 8.54 -4.20 -0.22
C GLY A 50 9.46 -3.16 0.40
N PHE A 51 10.37 -2.62 -0.39
CA PHE A 51 11.35 -1.61 0.03
C PHE A 51 11.35 -0.48 -1.00
N SER A 52 10.24 0.26 -1.09
CA SER A 52 10.15 1.36 -2.05
C SER A 52 11.33 2.33 -1.88
N TYR A 53 12.02 2.62 -2.99
CA TYR A 53 13.27 3.39 -3.02
C TYR A 53 14.37 2.87 -2.08
N GLY A 54 14.35 1.56 -1.77
CA GLY A 54 15.26 0.91 -0.84
C GLY A 54 15.15 1.41 0.59
N ASP A 55 14.02 2.02 0.98
CA ASP A 55 13.81 2.69 2.27
C ASP A 55 14.94 3.68 2.63
N ARG A 56 15.58 4.26 1.60
CA ARG A 56 16.91 4.92 1.69
C ARG A 56 16.96 6.09 2.67
N LEU A 57 15.88 6.86 2.78
CA LEU A 57 15.77 7.96 3.74
C LEU A 57 15.03 7.50 5.00
N ARG A 58 13.81 7.02 4.80
CA ARG A 58 12.95 6.37 5.79
C ARG A 58 11.96 5.50 5.02
N ALA A 59 11.47 4.44 5.64
CA ALA A 59 10.60 3.49 4.95
C ALA A 59 9.34 4.17 4.42
N GLY A 60 9.09 4.03 3.10
CA GLY A 60 7.92 4.60 2.42
C GLY A 60 7.93 6.12 2.21
N VAL A 61 8.85 6.90 2.81
CA VAL A 61 8.78 8.38 2.76
C VAL A 61 8.92 8.94 1.35
N ILE A 62 9.83 8.40 0.53
CA ILE A 62 10.04 8.88 -0.85
C ILE A 62 8.81 8.51 -1.71
N ALA A 63 8.28 7.30 -1.53
CA ALA A 63 7.09 6.83 -2.24
C ALA A 63 5.84 7.65 -1.87
N ALA A 64 5.71 8.10 -0.63
CA ALA A 64 4.61 8.95 -0.17
C ALA A 64 4.52 10.31 -0.88
N HIS A 65 5.61 10.76 -1.51
CA HIS A 65 5.65 11.97 -2.34
C HIS A 65 5.54 11.69 -3.85
N SER A 66 5.25 10.45 -4.27
CA SER A 66 5.04 10.12 -5.68
C SER A 66 3.74 10.74 -6.23
N PRO A 67 3.71 11.10 -7.53
CA PRO A 67 2.53 11.73 -8.15
C PRO A 67 1.21 10.98 -7.93
N VAL A 68 1.23 9.65 -7.99
CA VAL A 68 0.05 8.79 -7.77
C VAL A 68 -0.60 9.01 -6.40
N ILE A 69 0.17 9.39 -5.38
CA ILE A 69 -0.34 9.55 -4.00
C ILE A 69 -1.34 10.71 -3.92
N ALA A 70 -1.19 11.75 -4.74
CA ALA A 70 -2.19 12.81 -4.82
C ALA A 70 -3.55 12.27 -5.27
N ASP A 71 -3.56 11.30 -6.19
CA ASP A 71 -4.76 10.63 -6.66
C ASP A 71 -5.33 9.67 -5.62
N VAL A 72 -4.46 8.89 -4.95
CA VAL A 72 -4.86 8.03 -3.83
C VAL A 72 -5.57 8.84 -2.75
N LYS A 73 -5.00 9.99 -2.35
CA LYS A 73 -5.62 10.89 -1.37
C LYS A 73 -6.99 11.39 -1.80
N ARG A 74 -7.11 11.83 -3.06
CA ARG A 74 -8.38 12.31 -3.63
C ARG A 74 -9.44 11.21 -3.69
N LEU A 75 -9.06 9.98 -4.03
CA LEU A 75 -9.99 8.86 -4.12
C LEU A 75 -10.40 8.38 -2.72
N ALA A 76 -9.46 8.29 -1.78
CA ALA A 76 -9.73 7.96 -0.39
C ALA A 76 -10.70 8.96 0.27
N SER A 77 -10.55 10.26 0.00
CA SER A 77 -11.48 11.27 0.55
C SER A 77 -12.91 11.18 0.00
N ARG A 78 -13.12 10.43 -1.09
CA ARG A 78 -14.45 10.11 -1.64
C ARG A 78 -15.01 8.79 -1.11
N GLY A 79 -14.32 8.16 -0.16
CA GLY A 79 -14.73 6.89 0.45
C GLY A 79 -14.26 5.64 -0.29
N LEU A 80 -13.36 5.77 -1.26
CA LEU A 80 -12.78 4.61 -1.94
C LEU A 80 -11.83 3.88 -0.97
N PRO A 81 -11.99 2.57 -0.75
CA PRO A 81 -11.15 1.81 0.18
C PRO A 81 -9.71 1.69 -0.33
N VAL A 82 -8.76 1.97 0.57
CA VAL A 82 -7.32 1.87 0.31
C VAL A 82 -6.69 0.93 1.34
N LEU A 83 -6.06 -0.13 0.86
CA LEU A 83 -5.32 -1.08 1.70
C LEU A 83 -3.81 -0.90 1.49
N GLY A 84 -3.09 -0.63 2.57
CA GLY A 84 -1.63 -0.60 2.58
C GLY A 84 -1.08 -1.77 3.38
N VAL A 85 -0.21 -2.58 2.78
CA VAL A 85 0.38 -3.78 3.42
C VAL A 85 1.89 -3.59 3.59
N CYS A 86 2.43 -3.85 4.78
CA CYS A 86 3.86 -3.71 5.09
C CYS A 86 4.37 -2.30 4.71
N ASN A 87 5.18 -2.16 3.65
CA ASN A 87 5.64 -0.88 3.13
C ASN A 87 4.50 0.03 2.66
N GLY A 88 3.41 -0.54 2.13
CA GLY A 88 2.21 0.21 1.80
C GLY A 88 1.58 0.91 3.00
N PHE A 89 1.58 0.27 4.18
CA PHE A 89 1.09 0.90 5.41
C PHE A 89 2.00 2.07 5.83
N GLN A 90 3.31 1.90 5.70
CA GLN A 90 4.29 2.97 5.95
C GLN A 90 4.05 4.17 5.01
N ILE A 91 3.82 3.91 3.72
CA ILE A 91 3.49 4.95 2.74
C ILE A 91 2.22 5.71 3.13
N LEU A 92 1.16 5.02 3.59
CA LEU A 92 -0.08 5.68 4.03
C LEU A 92 0.15 6.63 5.22
N VAL A 93 0.95 6.20 6.19
CA VAL A 93 1.30 7.03 7.36
C VAL A 93 2.13 8.23 6.93
N GLU A 94 3.19 8.03 6.13
CA GLU A 94 4.04 9.12 5.61
C GLU A 94 3.27 10.09 4.71
N ALA A 95 2.28 9.60 3.97
CA ALA A 95 1.40 10.43 3.16
C ALA A 95 0.38 11.22 4.02
N GLY A 96 0.26 10.94 5.32
CA GLY A 96 -0.74 11.56 6.19
C GLY A 96 -2.17 11.08 5.94
N LEU A 97 -2.34 9.91 5.30
CA LEU A 97 -3.63 9.23 5.15
C LEU A 97 -4.01 8.44 6.41
N LEU A 98 -3.02 8.04 7.20
CA LEU A 98 -3.19 7.41 8.50
C LEU A 98 -2.45 8.23 9.58
N PRO A 99 -2.99 8.27 10.81
CA PRO A 99 -2.33 8.97 11.90
C PRO A 99 -1.09 8.20 12.40
N GLY A 100 -0.18 8.94 13.05
CA GLY A 100 0.97 8.37 13.76
C GLY A 100 2.26 8.36 12.95
N VAL A 101 3.23 7.56 13.42
CA VAL A 101 4.55 7.36 12.79
C VAL A 101 5.03 5.94 13.07
N LEU A 102 5.82 5.38 12.15
CA LEU A 102 6.43 4.06 12.32
C LEU A 102 7.93 4.22 12.57
N LEU A 103 8.41 3.56 13.62
CA LEU A 103 9.80 3.59 14.04
C LEU A 103 10.50 2.28 13.69
N LYS A 104 11.82 2.29 13.78
CA LYS A 104 12.60 1.05 13.72
C LYS A 104 12.19 0.13 14.87
N ASN A 105 12.25 -1.18 14.61
CA ASN A 105 12.08 -2.19 15.65
C ASN A 105 13.06 -1.92 16.80
N THR A 106 12.62 -2.17 18.03
CA THR A 106 13.48 -2.06 19.23
C THR A 106 14.69 -2.99 19.18
N SER A 107 14.57 -4.13 18.48
CA SER A 107 15.67 -5.06 18.21
C SER A 107 16.71 -4.52 17.23
N LEU A 108 16.40 -3.43 16.52
CA LEU A 108 17.20 -2.88 15.42
C LEU A 108 17.49 -3.88 14.29
N SER A 109 16.68 -4.93 14.17
CA SER A 109 16.82 -5.99 13.19
C SER A 109 15.55 -6.16 12.35
N PHE A 110 15.72 -6.65 11.12
CA PHE A 110 14.60 -7.13 10.32
C PHE A 110 14.02 -8.40 10.92
N MET A 111 12.69 -8.51 10.95
CA MET A 111 11.98 -9.68 11.47
C MET A 111 11.13 -10.31 10.38
N CYS A 112 11.49 -11.52 9.97
CA CYS A 112 10.68 -12.38 9.11
C CYS A 112 10.20 -13.57 9.95
N LYS A 113 8.95 -13.54 10.39
CA LYS A 113 8.38 -14.58 11.26
C LYS A 113 6.89 -14.75 11.04
N TRP A 114 6.43 -16.00 11.12
CA TRP A 114 5.02 -16.27 11.30
C TRP A 114 4.59 -15.80 12.69
N THR A 115 3.52 -15.01 12.75
CA THR A 115 3.01 -14.40 13.99
C THR A 115 1.51 -14.61 14.07
N HIS A 116 1.00 -15.02 15.23
CA HIS A 116 -0.43 -15.10 15.49
C HIS A 116 -0.98 -13.72 15.82
N LEU A 117 -2.10 -13.35 15.20
CA LEU A 117 -2.81 -12.09 15.42
C LEU A 117 -4.28 -12.39 15.76
N ILE A 118 -4.91 -11.50 16.52
CA ILE A 118 -6.34 -11.53 16.83
C ILE A 118 -6.99 -10.33 16.14
N VAL A 119 -8.14 -10.56 15.50
CA VAL A 119 -8.93 -9.49 14.89
C VAL A 119 -9.75 -8.81 15.98
N GLU A 120 -9.26 -7.70 16.50
CA GLU A 120 -9.95 -6.89 17.52
C GLU A 120 -11.15 -6.11 16.94
N ASN A 121 -11.06 -5.71 15.67
CA ASN A 121 -12.11 -4.97 14.98
C ASN A 121 -12.18 -5.37 13.50
N ASN A 122 -13.36 -5.84 13.06
CA ASN A 122 -13.66 -6.23 11.69
C ASN A 122 -14.67 -5.29 11.00
N LYS A 123 -14.88 -4.09 11.55
CA LYS A 123 -15.83 -3.09 11.04
C LYS A 123 -15.15 -1.93 10.30
N THR A 124 -13.85 -2.00 10.06
CA THR A 124 -13.17 -1.03 9.20
C THR A 124 -13.63 -1.22 7.74
N PRO A 125 -13.74 -0.14 6.95
CA PRO A 125 -14.13 -0.21 5.53
C PRO A 125 -13.25 -1.14 4.69
#